data_AF-A0A973NJG1-F1
#
_entry.id   AF-A0A973NJG1-F1
#
_cell.length_a   1.000
_cell.length_b   1.000
_cell.length_c   1.000
_cell.angle_alpha   90.00
_cell.angle_beta   90.00
_cell.angle_gamma   90.00
#
_symmetry.space_group_name_H-M   'P 1'
#
loop_
_entity.id
_entity.type
_entity.pdbx_description
1 polymer ?
#
loop_
_entity_poly.entity_id
_entity_poly.type
_entity_poly.pdbx_seq_one_letter_code
_entity_poly.pdbx_strand_id
1 'polypeptide(L)'
;NDPPEIVTLPNNAGYAVVSPGQVTPAAPAPLAAIRAQVANDWINDQAMQRARAAATQIAAKATGNVSLADAIKAVGVNLPAARPIAARRIQITDQQGNTPPALKILFSTGAGSSRMAPNPQGGGFFVVKVDKIIPGNAMAQPTLIGQVTSQLSQAASQDYAQEFLADLKRDMKAKRNESAIEAFRARLLSNGS
;
A
#
# COMPACT_ATOMS: atom_id res chain seq x y z
N ASN A 1 12.73 32.55 -12.05
CA ASN A 1 12.44 33.84 -12.68
C ASN A 1 11.71 33.56 -13.96
N ASP A 2 10.40 33.79 -13.96
CA ASP A 2 9.62 33.71 -15.19
C ASP A 2 10.05 34.81 -16.16
N PRO A 3 10.07 34.52 -17.47
CA PRO A 3 10.43 35.51 -18.47
C PRO A 3 9.38 36.63 -18.52
N PRO A 4 9.79 37.87 -18.86
CA PRO A 4 8.87 38.99 -18.97
C PRO A 4 7.84 38.75 -20.09
N GLU A 5 6.59 39.13 -19.83
CA GLU A 5 5.48 38.96 -20.77
C GLU A 5 5.02 40.31 -21.30
N ILE A 6 4.61 40.35 -22.56
CA ILE A 6 4.12 41.55 -23.24
C ILE A 6 2.61 41.51 -23.24
N VAL A 7 1.99 42.49 -22.58
CA VAL A 7 0.53 42.61 -22.52
C VAL A 7 0.10 43.82 -23.34
N THR A 8 -0.95 43.62 -24.14
CA THR A 8 -1.53 44.69 -24.98
C THR A 8 -2.50 45.51 -24.15
N LEU A 9 -2.32 46.82 -24.11
CA LEU A 9 -3.21 47.73 -23.37
C LEU A 9 -4.52 47.96 -24.15
N PRO A 10 -5.67 48.10 -23.46
CA PRO A 10 -6.93 48.42 -24.10
C PRO A 10 -6.87 49.72 -24.92
N ASN A 11 -7.74 49.84 -25.92
CA ASN A 11 -7.89 51.03 -26.78
C ASN A 11 -6.66 51.37 -27.64
N ASN A 12 -5.88 50.37 -28.06
CA ASN A 12 -4.70 50.56 -28.91
C ASN A 12 -3.64 51.50 -28.29
N ALA A 13 -3.65 51.64 -26.96
CA ALA A 13 -2.77 52.56 -26.23
C ALA A 13 -1.30 52.10 -26.15
N GLY A 14 -0.97 50.93 -26.73
CA GLY A 14 0.38 50.39 -26.84
C GLY A 14 0.56 49.05 -26.15
N TYR A 15 1.83 48.66 -25.97
CA TYR A 15 2.24 47.41 -25.33
C TYR A 15 3.04 47.71 -24.07
N ALA A 16 2.80 46.97 -22.98
CA ALA A 16 3.59 47.03 -21.76
C ALA A 16 4.37 45.72 -21.58
N VAL A 17 5.65 45.82 -21.26
CA VAL A 17 6.48 44.69 -20.85
C VAL A 17 6.42 44.60 -19.33
N VAL A 18 5.90 43.49 -18.80
CA VAL A 18 5.81 43.25 -17.36
C VAL A 18 6.72 42.09 -16.97
N SER A 19 7.60 42.35 -16.01
CA SER A 19 8.45 41.33 -15.39
C SER A 19 8.08 41.22 -13.91
N PRO A 20 7.92 40.00 -13.35
CA PRO A 20 7.74 39.83 -11.92
C PRO A 20 8.98 40.34 -11.17
N GLY A 21 8.87 41.44 -10.43
CA GLY A 21 10.00 42.09 -9.76
C GLY A 21 10.47 41.38 -8.49
N GLN A 22 9.55 40.79 -7.72
CA GLN A 22 9.87 39.97 -6.55
C GLN A 22 8.67 39.05 -6.24
N VAL A 23 8.89 37.74 -6.20
CA VAL A 23 7.90 36.79 -5.68
C VAL A 23 8.10 36.71 -4.18
N THR A 24 7.36 37.52 -3.41
CA THR A 24 7.28 37.35 -1.96
C THR A 24 6.48 36.08 -1.65
N PRO A 25 7.07 35.06 -1.00
CA PRO A 25 6.32 33.88 -0.57
C PRO A 25 5.18 34.31 0.38
N ALA A 26 4.03 33.66 0.28
CA ALA A 26 2.92 33.90 1.20
C ALA A 26 3.42 33.79 2.65
N ALA A 27 3.19 34.85 3.43
CA ALA A 27 3.58 34.85 4.84
C ALA A 27 2.86 33.69 5.56
N PRO A 28 3.55 32.93 6.44
CA PRO A 28 2.90 31.92 7.28
C PRO A 28 1.70 32.55 7.99
N ALA A 29 0.57 31.82 8.04
CA ALA A 29 -0.62 32.31 8.71
C ALA A 29 -0.28 32.74 10.15
N PRO A 30 -0.64 33.96 10.57
CA PRO A 30 -0.26 34.46 11.88
C PRO A 30 -0.81 33.52 12.96
N LEU A 31 0.00 33.16 13.96
CA LEU A 31 -0.37 32.19 15.00
C LEU A 31 -1.74 32.51 15.62
N ALA A 32 -2.06 33.79 15.80
CA ALA A 32 -3.35 34.26 16.29
C ALA A 32 -4.56 33.75 15.47
N ALA A 33 -4.43 33.63 14.15
CA ALA A 33 -5.46 33.12 13.25
C ALA A 33 -5.57 31.57 13.26
N ILE A 34 -4.49 30.87 13.62
CA ILE A 34 -4.42 29.40 13.61
C ILE A 34 -4.33 28.76 15.01
N ARG A 35 -4.48 29.52 16.10
CA ARG A 35 -4.36 28.99 17.48
C ARG A 35 -5.26 27.79 17.72
N ALA A 36 -6.51 27.83 17.25
CA ALA A 36 -7.46 26.73 17.40
C ALA A 36 -6.99 25.46 16.67
N GLN A 37 -6.45 25.62 15.46
CA GLN A 37 -5.88 24.51 14.70
C GLN A 37 -4.66 23.92 15.40
N VAL A 38 -3.72 24.75 15.82
CA VAL A 38 -2.51 24.30 16.55
C VAL A 38 -2.87 23.62 17.86
N ALA A 39 -3.85 24.14 18.60
CA ALA A 39 -4.32 23.52 19.83
C ALA A 39 -4.93 22.13 19.56
N ASN A 40 -5.75 22.00 18.52
CA ASN A 40 -6.33 20.71 18.13
C ASN A 40 -5.24 19.72 17.67
N ASP A 41 -4.29 20.16 16.84
CA ASP A 41 -3.19 19.34 16.36
C ASP A 41 -2.31 18.86 17.53
N TRP A 42 -2.04 19.73 18.50
CA TRP A 42 -1.29 19.37 19.71
C TRP A 42 -2.05 18.39 20.61
N ILE A 43 -3.36 18.56 20.79
CA ILE A 43 -4.20 17.61 21.54
C ILE A 43 -4.18 16.24 20.85
N ASN A 44 -4.30 16.21 19.53
CA ASN A 44 -4.25 14.98 18.74
C ASN A 44 -2.89 14.30 18.83
N ASP A 45 -1.79 15.05 18.77
CA ASP A 45 -0.44 14.51 18.92
C ASP A 45 -0.22 13.93 20.32
N GLN A 46 -0.60 14.65 21.38
CA GLN A 46 -0.53 14.13 22.75
C GLN A 46 -1.38 12.87 22.94
N ALA A 47 -2.58 12.83 22.37
CA ALA A 47 -3.43 11.65 22.40
C ALA A 47 -2.77 10.46 21.67
N MET A 48 -2.17 10.69 20.50
CA MET A 48 -1.45 9.68 19.73
C MET A 48 -0.22 9.13 20.47
N GLN A 49 0.55 9.99 21.13
CA GLN A 49 1.70 9.58 21.93
C GLN A 49 1.27 8.68 23.11
N ARG A 50 0.20 9.05 23.83
CA ARG A 50 -0.37 8.24 24.91
C ARG A 50 -0.93 6.91 24.40
N ALA A 51 -1.64 6.93 23.27
CA ALA A 51 -2.18 5.73 22.64
C ALA A 51 -1.05 4.77 22.25
N ARG A 52 0.05 5.28 21.67
CA ARG A 52 1.24 4.48 21.34
C ARG A 52 1.85 3.86 22.59
N ALA A 53 2.03 4.64 23.65
CA ALA A 53 2.62 4.16 24.89
C ALA A 53 1.77 3.04 25.51
N ALA A 54 0.45 3.23 25.60
CA ALA A 54 -0.47 2.21 26.09
C ALA A 54 -0.43 0.95 25.23
N ALA A 55 -0.54 1.07 23.90
CA ALA A 55 -0.48 -0.07 22.99
C ALA A 55 0.85 -0.82 23.08
N THR A 56 1.97 -0.11 23.25
CA THR A 56 3.30 -0.72 23.45
C THR A 56 3.35 -1.52 24.75
N GLN A 57 2.82 -0.97 25.86
CA GLN A 57 2.77 -1.68 27.14
C GLN A 57 1.87 -2.92 27.09
N ILE A 58 0.70 -2.82 26.44
CA ILE A 58 -0.21 -3.95 26.25
C ILE A 58 0.47 -5.04 25.42
N ALA A 59 1.13 -4.67 24.31
CA ALA A 59 1.83 -5.63 23.46
C ALA A 59 2.96 -6.36 24.22
N ALA A 60 3.75 -5.62 25.00
CA ALA A 60 4.80 -6.20 25.84
C ALA A 60 4.23 -7.17 26.88
N LYS A 61 3.18 -6.78 27.61
CA LYS A 61 2.54 -7.62 28.64
C LYS A 61 1.84 -8.84 28.06
N ALA A 62 1.23 -8.72 26.88
CA ALA A 62 0.52 -9.81 26.22
C ALA A 62 1.45 -10.83 25.54
N THR A 63 2.76 -10.60 25.53
CA THR A 63 3.73 -11.56 25.01
C THR A 63 3.91 -12.70 26.02
N GLY A 64 3.92 -13.95 25.54
CA GLY A 64 3.97 -15.15 26.39
C GLY A 64 2.57 -15.61 26.84
N ASN A 65 2.44 -16.03 28.10
CA ASN A 65 1.24 -16.73 28.58
C ASN A 65 0.11 -15.81 29.09
N VAL A 66 0.31 -14.49 29.12
CA VAL A 66 -0.72 -13.55 29.57
C VAL A 66 -1.73 -13.31 28.44
N SER A 67 -3.03 -13.38 28.74
CA SER A 67 -4.07 -13.10 27.75
C SER A 67 -4.08 -11.62 27.36
N LEU A 68 -4.52 -11.31 26.13
CA LEU A 68 -4.64 -9.90 25.71
C LEU A 68 -5.64 -9.13 26.59
N ALA A 69 -6.70 -9.79 27.08
CA ALA A 69 -7.68 -9.21 27.98
C ALA A 69 -7.05 -8.82 29.35
N ASP A 70 -6.20 -9.69 29.91
CA ASP A 70 -5.52 -9.40 31.17
C ASP A 70 -4.44 -8.33 31.01
N ALA A 71 -3.75 -8.31 29.87
CA ALA A 71 -2.81 -7.25 29.53
C ALA A 71 -3.50 -5.88 29.43
N ILE A 72 -4.71 -5.81 28.86
CA ILE A 72 -5.51 -4.58 28.81
C ILE A 72 -5.90 -4.12 30.22
N LYS A 73 -6.42 -5.04 31.06
CA LYS A 73 -6.79 -4.73 32.45
C LYS A 73 -5.60 -4.21 33.25
N ALA A 74 -4.41 -4.77 33.05
CA ALA A 74 -3.20 -4.38 33.75
C ALA A 74 -2.66 -2.98 33.41
N VAL A 75 -3.05 -2.39 32.27
CA VAL A 75 -2.68 -1.00 31.91
C VAL A 75 -3.74 0.00 32.40
N GLY A 76 -4.93 -0.46 32.80
CA GLY A 76 -5.96 0.39 33.41
C GLY A 76 -6.60 1.40 32.46
N VAL A 77 -6.48 1.19 31.14
CA VAL A 77 -7.08 2.07 30.12
C VAL A 77 -8.47 1.54 29.76
N ASN A 78 -9.45 2.43 29.67
CA ASN A 78 -10.80 2.06 29.26
C ASN A 78 -10.83 1.77 27.75
N LEU A 79 -10.57 0.52 27.39
CA LEU A 79 -10.54 0.03 26.01
C LEU A 79 -11.69 -0.95 25.76
N PRO A 80 -12.20 -1.02 24.52
CA PRO A 80 -13.12 -2.08 24.13
C PRO A 80 -12.53 -3.47 24.40
N ALA A 81 -13.39 -4.44 24.69
CA ALA A 81 -12.96 -5.82 24.89
C ALA A 81 -12.22 -6.35 23.65
N ALA A 82 -11.18 -7.15 23.90
CA ALA A 82 -10.46 -7.85 22.84
C ALA A 82 -11.42 -8.73 22.04
N ARG A 83 -11.34 -8.66 20.72
CA ARG A 83 -12.18 -9.45 19.81
C ARG A 83 -11.40 -10.69 19.35
N PRO A 84 -11.93 -11.91 19.57
CA PRO A 84 -11.29 -13.11 19.04
C PRO A 84 -11.39 -13.10 17.52
N ILE A 85 -10.30 -13.45 16.85
CA ILE A 85 -10.23 -13.56 15.39
C ILE A 85 -9.70 -14.95 15.06
N ALA A 86 -10.51 -15.75 14.37
CA ALA A 86 -10.09 -17.00 13.77
C ALA A 86 -10.02 -16.81 12.25
N ALA A 87 -8.84 -16.93 11.67
CA ALA A 87 -8.63 -16.78 10.24
C ALA A 87 -7.79 -17.93 9.69
N ARG A 88 -8.12 -18.37 8.48
CA ARG A 88 -7.34 -19.35 7.72
C ARG A 88 -6.58 -18.64 6.61
N ARG A 89 -5.36 -19.09 6.33
CA ARG A 89 -4.51 -18.47 5.30
C ARG A 89 -5.18 -18.46 3.90
N ILE A 90 -6.00 -19.47 3.59
CA ILE A 90 -6.78 -19.52 2.33
C ILE A 90 -7.79 -18.36 2.20
N GLN A 91 -8.39 -17.91 3.31
CA GLN A 91 -9.36 -16.80 3.30
C GLN A 91 -8.70 -15.44 3.01
N ILE A 92 -7.38 -15.34 3.16
CA ILE A 92 -6.62 -14.15 2.78
C ILE A 92 -6.39 -14.14 1.27
N THR A 93 -6.02 -15.29 0.69
CA THR A 93 -5.77 -15.42 -0.75
C THR A 93 -7.03 -15.13 -1.55
N ASP A 94 -8.20 -15.58 -1.08
CA ASP A 94 -9.49 -15.37 -1.74
C ASP A 94 -9.91 -13.89 -1.77
N GLN A 95 -9.41 -13.06 -0.85
CA GLN A 95 -9.75 -11.63 -0.75
C GLN A 95 -8.95 -10.71 -1.69
N GLN A 96 -8.13 -11.27 -2.59
CA GLN A 96 -7.42 -10.54 -3.66
C GLN A 96 -6.75 -9.23 -3.19
N GLY A 97 -6.16 -9.23 -1.99
CA GLY A 97 -5.41 -8.08 -1.45
C GLY A 97 -6.18 -7.16 -0.48
N ASN A 98 -7.50 -7.31 -0.32
CA ASN A 98 -8.30 -6.52 0.64
C ASN A 98 -8.24 -7.03 2.08
N THR A 99 -7.12 -7.62 2.49
CA THR A 99 -6.98 -8.21 3.82
C THR A 99 -6.72 -7.12 4.87
N PRO A 100 -7.53 -7.05 5.96
CA PRO A 100 -7.29 -6.14 7.07
C PRO A 100 -5.84 -6.19 7.58
N PRO A 101 -5.17 -5.06 7.81
CA PRO A 101 -3.76 -5.06 8.21
C PRO A 101 -3.45 -5.83 9.51
N ALA A 102 -4.40 -5.85 10.45
CA ALA A 102 -4.30 -6.69 11.65
C ALA A 102 -4.19 -8.19 11.32
N LEU A 103 -4.87 -8.68 10.28
CA LEU A 103 -4.80 -10.07 9.83
C LEU A 103 -3.45 -10.38 9.18
N LYS A 104 -2.89 -9.48 8.37
CA LYS A 104 -1.54 -9.67 7.80
C LYS A 104 -0.49 -9.84 8.90
N ILE A 105 -0.60 -9.04 9.97
CA ILE A 105 0.31 -9.09 11.11
C ILE A 105 0.15 -10.40 11.88
N LEU A 106 -1.07 -10.89 12.10
CA LEU A 106 -1.31 -12.22 12.70
C LEU A 106 -0.51 -13.32 12.00
N PHE A 107 -0.53 -13.37 10.66
CA PHE A 107 0.14 -14.44 9.91
C PHE A 107 1.67 -14.28 9.79
N SER A 108 2.20 -13.10 10.13
CA SER A 108 3.65 -12.85 10.26
C SER A 108 4.17 -12.98 11.70
N THR A 109 3.28 -13.24 12.66
CA THR A 109 3.59 -13.27 14.09
C THR A 109 3.59 -14.73 14.60
N GLY A 110 4.61 -15.11 15.36
CA GLY A 110 4.70 -16.44 15.96
C GLY A 110 3.66 -16.68 17.04
N ALA A 111 3.34 -17.95 17.32
CA ALA A 111 2.44 -18.32 18.41
C ALA A 111 2.94 -17.74 19.75
N GLY A 112 2.02 -17.26 20.59
CA GLY A 112 2.33 -16.63 21.88
C GLY A 112 2.92 -15.22 21.79
N SER A 113 3.17 -14.70 20.58
CA SER A 113 3.71 -13.36 20.39
C SER A 113 2.60 -12.33 20.20
N SER A 114 2.89 -11.09 20.62
CA SER A 114 2.00 -9.94 20.44
C SER A 114 2.71 -8.84 19.66
N ARG A 115 1.98 -8.12 18.81
CA ARG A 115 2.49 -6.99 18.03
C ARG A 115 1.50 -5.84 17.99
N MET A 116 2.05 -4.64 17.96
CA MET A 116 1.32 -3.40 17.73
C MET A 116 1.36 -3.02 16.24
N ALA A 117 0.28 -2.44 15.74
CA ALA A 117 0.17 -1.90 14.39
C ALA A 117 -0.55 -0.55 14.39
N PRO A 118 -0.18 0.41 13.53
CA PRO A 118 -0.99 1.61 13.34
C PRO A 118 -2.35 1.25 12.70
N ASN A 119 -3.41 1.98 13.07
CA ASN A 119 -4.69 1.87 12.39
C ASN A 119 -4.60 2.52 10.99
N PRO A 120 -4.87 1.78 9.90
CA PRO A 120 -4.83 2.33 8.54
C PRO A 120 -5.84 3.45 8.30
N GLN A 121 -6.96 3.44 9.02
CA GLN A 121 -8.00 4.48 8.96
C GLN A 121 -7.65 5.69 9.84
N GLY A 122 -6.46 5.72 10.47
CA GLY A 122 -6.05 6.74 11.41
C GLY A 122 -6.63 6.54 12.81
N GLY A 123 -6.30 7.46 13.73
CA GLY A 123 -6.93 7.52 15.05
C GLY A 123 -6.42 6.53 16.10
N GLY A 124 -5.28 5.85 15.89
CA GLY A 124 -4.64 5.07 16.96
C GLY A 124 -3.89 3.83 16.51
N PHE A 125 -3.82 2.85 17.42
CA PHE A 125 -3.04 1.61 17.27
C PHE A 125 -3.88 0.39 17.60
N PHE A 126 -3.64 -0.70 16.88
CA PHE A 126 -4.13 -2.04 17.20
C PHE A 126 -3.04 -2.83 17.92
N VAL A 127 -3.44 -3.70 18.85
CA VAL A 127 -2.58 -4.72 19.44
C VAL A 127 -3.16 -6.08 19.14
N VAL A 128 -2.30 -6.97 18.65
CA VAL A 128 -2.68 -8.26 18.09
C VAL A 128 -1.82 -9.33 18.74
N LYS A 129 -2.45 -10.34 19.36
CA LYS A 129 -1.79 -11.51 19.96
C LYS A 129 -2.17 -12.76 19.17
N VAL A 130 -1.20 -13.62 18.90
CA VAL A 130 -1.44 -14.96 18.32
C VAL A 130 -1.54 -15.98 19.44
N ASP A 131 -2.73 -16.49 19.73
CA ASP A 131 -2.92 -17.49 20.78
C ASP A 131 -2.51 -18.90 20.34
N LYS A 132 -2.91 -19.29 19.12
CA LYS A 132 -2.65 -20.63 18.58
C LYS A 132 -2.45 -20.59 17.07
N ILE A 133 -1.44 -21.32 16.60
CA ILE A 133 -1.26 -21.62 15.18
C ILE A 133 -1.66 -23.08 14.96
N ILE A 134 -2.59 -23.32 14.03
CA ILE A 134 -3.00 -24.65 13.62
C ILE A 134 -2.32 -24.93 12.26
N PRO A 135 -1.37 -25.89 12.19
CA PRO A 135 -0.76 -26.27 10.92
C PRO A 135 -1.81 -26.71 9.90
N GLY A 136 -1.66 -26.27 8.65
CA GLY A 136 -2.50 -26.74 7.56
C GLY A 136 -2.12 -28.18 7.19
N ASN A 137 -3.13 -29.01 6.91
CA ASN A 137 -2.92 -30.34 6.33
C ASN A 137 -3.27 -30.30 4.84
N ALA A 138 -2.25 -30.24 3.98
CA ALA A 138 -2.42 -30.22 2.52
C ALA A 138 -3.04 -31.53 2.00
N MET A 139 -2.76 -32.67 2.64
CA MET A 139 -3.31 -33.97 2.23
C MET A 139 -4.82 -34.06 2.45
N ALA A 140 -5.37 -33.25 3.37
CA ALA A 140 -6.81 -33.13 3.57
C ALA A 140 -7.49 -32.20 2.54
N GLN A 141 -6.74 -31.64 1.58
CA GLN A 141 -7.24 -30.68 0.59
C GLN A 141 -6.81 -31.06 -0.85
N PRO A 142 -7.24 -32.22 -1.37
CA PRO A 142 -6.83 -32.70 -2.70
C PRO A 142 -7.20 -31.72 -3.84
N THR A 143 -8.33 -31.02 -3.71
CA THR A 143 -8.74 -29.99 -4.69
C THR A 143 -7.73 -28.84 -4.78
N LEU A 144 -7.14 -28.42 -3.65
CA LEU A 144 -6.13 -27.37 -3.62
C LEU A 144 -4.84 -27.83 -4.31
N ILE A 145 -4.44 -29.08 -4.10
CA ILE A 145 -3.28 -29.68 -4.79
C ILE A 145 -3.51 -29.65 -6.30
N GLY A 146 -4.68 -30.09 -6.77
CA GLY A 146 -5.02 -30.05 -8.20
C GLY A 146 -4.98 -28.65 -8.80
N GLN A 147 -5.51 -27.65 -8.09
CA GLN A 147 -5.48 -26.24 -8.53
C GLN A 147 -4.06 -25.69 -8.63
N VAL A 148 -3.23 -25.90 -7.62
CA VAL A 148 -1.83 -25.43 -7.62
C VAL A 148 -1.01 -26.12 -8.71
N THR A 149 -1.18 -27.44 -8.88
CA THR A 149 -0.51 -28.21 -9.94
C THR A 149 -0.92 -27.70 -11.32
N SER A 150 -2.21 -27.40 -11.53
CA SER A 150 -2.70 -26.83 -12.80
C SER A 150 -2.11 -25.44 -13.09
N GLN A 151 -2.12 -24.56 -12.09
CA GLN A 151 -1.53 -23.21 -12.20
C GLN A 151 -0.03 -23.27 -12.52
N LEU A 152 0.71 -24.14 -11.83
CA LEU A 152 2.15 -24.31 -12.06
C LEU A 152 2.42 -24.91 -13.45
N SER A 153 1.61 -25.88 -13.88
CA SER A 153 1.73 -26.48 -15.22
C SER A 153 1.48 -25.46 -16.32
N GLN A 154 0.51 -24.56 -16.14
CA GLN A 154 0.22 -23.50 -17.08
C GLN A 154 1.35 -22.47 -17.18
N ALA A 155 1.94 -22.06 -16.04
CA ALA A 155 3.08 -21.16 -16.02
C ALA A 155 4.31 -21.80 -16.68
N ALA A 156 4.66 -23.02 -16.29
CA ALA A 156 5.77 -23.77 -16.89
C ALA A 156 5.57 -23.94 -18.40
N SER A 157 4.34 -24.24 -18.85
CA SER A 157 4.04 -24.38 -20.29
C SER A 157 4.26 -23.07 -21.06
N GLN A 158 3.96 -21.92 -20.46
CA GLN A 158 4.20 -20.62 -21.09
C GLN A 158 5.69 -20.32 -21.22
N ASP A 159 6.49 -20.67 -20.21
CA ASP A 159 7.94 -20.49 -20.22
C ASP A 159 8.60 -21.43 -21.24
N TYR A 160 8.24 -22.72 -21.23
CA TYR A 160 8.70 -23.68 -22.24
C TYR A 160 8.29 -23.30 -23.67
N ALA A 161 7.08 -22.78 -23.87
CA ALA A 161 6.64 -22.31 -25.19
C ALA A 161 7.45 -21.10 -25.66
N GLN A 162 7.82 -20.19 -24.75
CA GLN A 162 8.66 -19.04 -25.07
C GLN A 162 10.09 -19.46 -25.42
N GLU A 163 10.69 -20.38 -24.66
CA GLU A 163 12.01 -20.91 -24.94
C GLU A 163 12.02 -21.71 -26.26
N PHE A 164 11.05 -22.59 -26.47
CA PHE A 164 10.92 -23.37 -27.70
C PHE A 164 10.73 -22.48 -28.93
N LEU A 165 9.89 -21.43 -28.84
CA LEU A 165 9.74 -20.45 -29.91
C LEU A 165 11.02 -19.62 -30.14
N ALA A 166 11.78 -19.32 -29.09
CA ALA A 166 13.05 -18.61 -29.22
C ALA A 166 14.10 -19.46 -29.93
N ASP A 167 14.17 -20.75 -29.61
CA ASP A 167 15.11 -21.68 -30.22
C ASP A 167 14.72 -22.05 -31.65
N LEU A 168 13.43 -22.26 -31.94
CA LEU A 168 12.95 -22.40 -33.32
C LEU A 168 13.27 -21.17 -34.18
N LYS A 169 13.12 -19.95 -33.65
CA LYS A 169 13.50 -18.73 -34.36
C LYS A 169 14.99 -18.67 -34.67
N ARG A 170 15.84 -19.14 -33.74
CA ARG A 170 17.30 -19.23 -33.95
C ARG A 170 17.65 -20.26 -35.00
N ASP A 171 17.06 -21.45 -34.93
CA ASP A 171 17.33 -22.55 -35.86
C ASP A 171 16.84 -22.24 -37.28
N MET A 172 15.63 -21.69 -37.40
CA MET A 172 15.09 -21.21 -38.67
C MET A 172 15.78 -19.95 -39.22
N LYS A 173 16.77 -19.38 -38.51
CA LYS A 173 17.46 -18.12 -38.84
C LYS A 173 16.48 -17.01 -39.22
N ALA A 174 15.32 -16.97 -38.56
CA ALA A 174 14.26 -16.04 -38.90
C ALA A 174 14.73 -14.60 -38.63
N LYS A 175 14.87 -13.80 -39.70
CA LYS A 175 15.28 -12.40 -39.61
C LYS A 175 14.06 -11.50 -39.63
N ARG A 176 13.99 -10.59 -38.66
CA ARG A 176 12.96 -9.55 -38.63
C ARG A 176 13.28 -8.53 -39.74
N ASN A 177 12.35 -8.35 -40.67
CA ASN A 177 12.50 -7.37 -41.73
C ASN A 177 12.02 -6.00 -41.21
N GLU A 178 12.96 -5.22 -40.67
CA GLU A 178 12.69 -3.89 -40.10
C GLU A 178 11.99 -2.96 -41.12
N SER A 179 12.42 -2.97 -42.39
CA SER A 179 11.82 -2.08 -43.41
C SER A 179 10.37 -2.44 -43.73
N ALA A 180 10.01 -3.72 -43.72
CA ALA A 180 8.61 -4.15 -43.88
C ALA A 180 7.74 -3.76 -42.67
N ILE A 181 8.31 -3.78 -41.46
CA ILE A 181 7.62 -3.38 -40.24
C ILE A 181 7.41 -1.87 -40.19
N GLU A 182 8.42 -1.09 -40.58
CA GLU A 182 8.31 0.36 -40.69
C GLU A 182 7.30 0.78 -41.76
N ALA A 183 7.32 0.14 -42.92
CA ALA A 183 6.32 0.37 -43.98
C ALA A 183 4.90 0.04 -43.50
N PHE A 184 4.73 -1.02 -42.70
CA PHE A 184 3.44 -1.35 -42.10
C PHE A 184 2.99 -0.33 -41.04
N ARG A 185 3.89 0.12 -40.16
CA ARG A 185 3.61 1.19 -39.19
C ARG A 185 3.21 2.49 -39.87
N ALA A 186 3.92 2.88 -40.93
CA ALA A 186 3.60 4.06 -41.71
C ALA A 186 2.20 3.98 -42.34
N ARG A 187 1.80 2.80 -42.85
CA ARG A 187 0.45 2.57 -43.38
C ARG A 187 -0.64 2.65 -42.31
N LEU A 188 -0.40 2.11 -41.10
CA LEU A 188 -1.36 2.21 -40.00
C LEU A 188 -1.55 3.65 -39.53
N LEU A 189 -0.47 4.45 -39.51
CA LEU A 189 -0.53 5.86 -39.15
C LEU A 189 -1.17 6.72 -40.27
N SER A 190 -0.99 6.33 -41.54
CA SER A 190 -1.57 7.00 -42.69
C SER A 190 -3.06 6.69 -42.91
N ASN A 191 -3.53 5.50 -42.52
CA ASN A 191 -4.94 5.10 -42.67
C ASN A 191 -5.81 5.48 -41.46
N GLY A 192 -5.26 6.23 -40.50
CA GLY A 192 -5.96 6.75 -39.31
C GLY A 192 -6.25 8.25 -39.36
N SER A 193 -6.16 8.88 -40.53
CA SER A 193 -6.58 10.28 -40.78
C SER A 193 -7.89 10.30 -41.56
#